data_AF-A0A1F8B8V1-F1
#
_entry.id   AF-A0A1F8B8V1-F1
#
_cell.length_a   1.000
_cell.length_b   1.000
_cell.length_c   1.000
_cell.angle_alpha   90.00
_cell.angle_beta   90.00
_cell.angle_gamma   90.00
#
_symmetry.space_group_name_H-M   'P 1'
#
loop_
_entity.id
_entity.type
_entity.pdbx_description
1 polymer ?
#
loop_
_entity_poly.entity_id
_entity_poly.type
_entity_poly.pdbx_seq_one_letter_code
_entity_poly.pdbx_strand_id
1 'polypeptide(L)'
;MKKLAQFGHIYPPPGVSKFQEGNITGLPLFLNVILKSLIVIASIYALFNFVIAGYSFISAGGDSKKVHDAQSKIWQTILGLFIVAGSFVIASIIGLLIFDDANAILQIRIFGPE
;
A
#
# COMPACT_ATOMS: atom_id res chain seq x y z
N MET A 1 1.22 32.99 43.31
CA MET A 1 1.77 33.06 41.94
C MET A 1 1.16 31.91 41.13
N LYS A 2 0.05 32.17 40.43
CA LYS A 2 -0.72 31.16 39.69
C LYS A 2 -1.15 31.79 38.37
N LYS A 3 -0.33 31.65 37.32
CA LYS A 3 -0.66 32.15 35.98
C LYS A 3 0.23 31.49 34.93
N LEU A 4 -0.07 30.24 34.53
CA LEU A 4 0.44 29.64 33.29
C LEU A 4 -0.55 28.66 32.61
N ALA A 5 -1.81 28.58 33.04
CA ALA A 5 -2.82 27.71 32.42
C ALA A 5 -3.76 28.49 31.46
N GLN A 6 -3.20 29.37 30.62
CA GLN A 6 -3.96 30.20 29.67
C GLN A 6 -3.76 29.77 28.21
N PHE A 7 -3.50 28.50 27.96
CA PHE A 7 -3.64 27.91 26.64
C PHE A 7 -4.64 26.77 26.74
N GLY A 8 -5.80 26.95 26.12
CA GLY A 8 -6.86 25.94 26.07
C GLY A 8 -6.37 24.69 25.35
N HIS A 9 -6.96 23.55 25.69
CA HIS A 9 -6.70 22.30 24.97
C HIS A 9 -7.19 22.47 23.53
N ILE A 10 -6.25 22.57 22.59
CA ILE A 10 -6.57 22.48 21.16
C ILE A 10 -6.98 21.03 20.94
N TYR A 11 -8.29 20.81 20.82
CA TYR A 11 -8.78 19.51 20.41
C TYR A 11 -8.29 19.24 18.99
N PRO A 12 -7.59 18.13 18.76
CA PRO A 12 -7.23 17.72 17.41
C PRO A 12 -8.52 17.60 16.57
N PRO A 13 -8.51 17.98 15.29
CA PRO A 13 -9.62 17.69 14.40
C PRO A 13 -9.92 16.18 14.41
N PRO A 14 -11.19 15.77 14.30
CA PRO A 14 -11.55 14.35 14.28
C PRO A 14 -10.74 13.59 13.24
N GLY A 15 -10.09 12.48 13.64
CA GLY A 15 -9.32 11.62 12.73
C GLY A 15 -7.79 11.73 12.81
N VAL A 16 -7.23 12.75 13.47
CA VAL A 16 -5.76 12.87 13.61
C VAL A 16 -5.21 12.37 14.95
N SER A 17 -6.07 11.91 15.86
CA SER A 17 -5.68 11.40 17.19
C SER A 17 -4.71 10.22 17.14
N LYS A 18 -4.75 9.42 16.07
CA LYS A 18 -3.83 8.28 15.86
C LYS A 18 -2.41 8.71 15.48
N PHE A 19 -2.21 9.95 15.03
CA PHE A 19 -0.91 10.48 14.59
C PHE A 19 -0.34 11.51 15.59
N GLN A 20 -1.00 11.71 16.74
CA GLN A 20 -0.76 12.82 17.64
C GLN A 20 0.26 12.52 18.75
N GLU A 21 0.65 11.26 18.92
CA GLU A 21 1.78 10.93 19.78
C GLU A 21 3.04 11.46 19.11
N GLY A 22 3.63 12.54 19.63
CA GLY A 22 4.94 13.09 19.25
C GLY A 22 6.11 12.14 19.55
N ASN A 23 5.86 10.84 19.53
CA ASN A 23 6.80 9.77 19.72
C ASN A 23 7.17 9.16 18.36
N ILE A 24 8.26 8.39 18.38
CA ILE A 24 8.85 7.68 17.22
C ILE A 24 7.80 6.78 16.51
N THR A 25 6.66 6.48 17.17
CA THR A 25 5.51 5.68 16.73
C THR A 25 4.70 6.26 15.56
N GLY A 26 4.70 7.58 15.34
CA GLY A 26 3.90 8.21 14.28
C GLY A 26 4.37 7.90 12.85
N LEU A 27 5.69 7.79 12.64
CA LEU A 27 6.28 7.55 11.32
C LEU A 27 5.95 6.15 10.77
N PRO A 28 6.12 5.06 11.54
CA PRO A 28 5.66 3.72 11.16
C PRO A 28 4.18 3.65 10.77
N LEU A 29 3.32 4.32 11.54
CA LEU A 29 1.88 4.35 11.27
C LEU A 29 1.57 5.05 9.94
N PHE A 30 2.21 6.19 9.70
CA PHE A 30 2.07 6.94 8.46
C PHE A 30 2.52 6.13 7.23
N LEU A 31 3.69 5.49 7.30
CA LEU A 31 4.19 4.61 6.24
C LEU A 31 3.26 3.43 5.99
N ASN A 32 2.70 2.82 7.04
CA ASN A 32 1.74 1.73 6.92
C ASN A 32 0.46 2.16 6.18
N VAL A 33 -0.03 3.38 6.44
CA VAL A 33 -1.18 3.95 5.71
C VAL A 33 -0.85 4.17 4.23
N ILE A 34 0.34 4.68 3.92
CA ILE A 34 0.80 4.87 2.53
C ILE A 34 0.91 3.53 1.81
N LEU A 35 1.56 2.53 2.42
CA LEU A 35 1.71 1.22 1.80
C LEU A 35 0.34 0.62 1.50
N LYS A 36 -0.57 0.61 2.48
CA LYS A 36 -1.95 0.12 2.30
C LYS A 36 -2.70 0.86 1.20
N SER A 37 -2.58 2.18 1.11
CA SER A 37 -3.25 2.96 0.07
C SER A 37 -2.70 2.63 -1.32
N LEU A 38 -1.37 2.49 -1.47
CA LEU A 38 -0.74 2.10 -2.73
C LEU A 38 -1.22 0.73 -3.22
N ILE A 39 -1.37 -0.24 -2.31
CA ILE A 39 -1.84 -1.58 -2.65
C ILE A 39 -3.28 -1.54 -3.18
N VAL A 40 -4.15 -0.79 -2.50
CA VAL A 40 -5.55 -0.62 -2.94
C VAL A 40 -5.61 0.04 -4.32
N ILE A 41 -4.83 1.10 -4.53
CA ILE A 41 -4.76 1.80 -5.81
C ILE A 41 -4.25 0.87 -6.91
N ALA A 42 -3.18 0.11 -6.66
CA ALA A 42 -2.63 -0.85 -7.61
C ALA A 42 -3.65 -1.95 -7.99
N SER A 43 -4.40 -2.44 -7.01
CA SER A 43 -5.43 -3.48 -7.22
C SER A 43 -6.59 -2.96 -8.10
N ILE A 44 -7.06 -1.74 -7.82
CA ILE A 44 -8.09 -1.08 -8.62
C ILE A 44 -7.59 -0.82 -10.04
N TYR A 45 -6.37 -0.31 -10.16
CA TYR A 45 -5.74 -0.05 -11.47
C TYR A 45 -5.59 -1.33 -12.30
N ALA A 46 -5.18 -2.44 -11.68
CA ALA A 46 -5.08 -3.73 -12.35
C ALA A 46 -6.45 -4.18 -12.89
N LEU A 47 -7.51 -4.04 -12.09
CA LEU A 47 -8.87 -4.39 -12.50
C LEU A 47 -9.32 -3.59 -13.74
N PHE A 48 -9.10 -2.27 -13.74
CA PHE A 48 -9.41 -1.44 -14.92
C PHE A 48 -8.61 -1.86 -16.16
N ASN A 49 -7.33 -2.15 -16.01
CA ASN A 49 -6.50 -2.61 -17.13
C ASN A 49 -6.96 -3.96 -17.68
N PHE A 50 -7.36 -4.90 -16.82
CA PHE A 50 -7.92 -6.17 -17.27
C PHE A 50 -9.18 -5.98 -18.11
N VAL A 51 -10.10 -5.10 -17.68
CA VAL A 51 -11.33 -4.82 -18.42
C VAL A 51 -11.02 -4.22 -19.79
N ILE A 52 -10.15 -3.20 -19.84
CA ILE A 52 -9.79 -2.51 -21.08
C ILE A 52 -9.03 -3.46 -22.02
N ALA A 53 -8.09 -4.25 -21.50
CA ALA A 53 -7.31 -5.18 -22.31
C ALA A 53 -8.16 -6.35 -22.81
N GLY A 54 -9.08 -6.87 -21.99
CA GLY A 54 -10.05 -7.89 -22.39
C GLY A 54 -11.00 -7.39 -23.48
N TYR A 55 -11.52 -6.16 -23.35
CA TYR A 55 -12.30 -5.52 -24.40
C TYR A 55 -11.50 -5.32 -25.69
N SER A 56 -10.24 -4.89 -25.58
CA SER A 56 -9.34 -4.74 -26.73
C SER A 56 -9.03 -6.08 -27.42
N PHE A 57 -8.96 -7.17 -26.65
CA PHE A 57 -8.74 -8.52 -27.18
C PHE A 57 -9.96 -9.03 -27.97
N ILE A 58 -11.16 -8.85 -27.43
CA ILE A 58 -12.42 -9.26 -28.10
C ILE A 58 -12.68 -8.42 -29.35
N SER A 59 -12.44 -7.10 -29.27
CA SER A 59 -12.69 -6.17 -30.39
C SER A 59 -11.63 -6.23 -31.50
N ALA A 60 -10.53 -6.97 -31.32
CA ALA A 60 -9.48 -7.10 -32.33
C ALA A 60 -9.95 -7.83 -33.60
N GLY A 61 -11.01 -8.66 -33.53
CA GLY A 61 -11.73 -9.17 -34.70
C GLY A 61 -10.90 -9.96 -35.72
N GLY A 62 -9.72 -10.47 -35.34
CA GLY A 62 -8.79 -11.19 -36.24
C GLY A 62 -7.56 -10.39 -36.70
N ASP A 63 -7.44 -9.11 -36.34
CA ASP A 63 -6.21 -8.33 -36.55
C ASP A 63 -5.12 -8.80 -35.58
N SER A 64 -4.16 -9.58 -36.11
CA SER A 64 -3.05 -10.15 -35.34
C SER A 64 -2.27 -9.10 -34.53
N LYS A 65 -2.13 -7.88 -35.05
CA LYS A 65 -1.41 -6.81 -34.36
C LYS A 65 -2.17 -6.36 -33.10
N LYS A 66 -3.48 -6.13 -33.23
CA LYS A 66 -4.33 -5.71 -32.10
C LYS A 66 -4.47 -6.81 -31.04
N VAL A 67 -4.52 -8.07 -31.47
CA VAL A 67 -4.52 -9.22 -30.56
C VAL A 67 -3.22 -9.25 -29.75
N HIS A 68 -2.07 -9.10 -30.42
CA HIS A 68 -0.77 -9.09 -29.75
C HIS A 68 -0.64 -7.93 -28.77
N ASP A 69 -1.08 -6.72 -29.16
CA ASP A 69 -1.06 -5.54 -28.29
C ASP A 69 -1.94 -5.75 -27.05
N ALA A 70 -3.14 -6.32 -27.21
CA ALA A 70 -4.03 -6.64 -26.09
C ALA A 70 -3.44 -7.71 -25.17
N GLN A 71 -2.82 -8.76 -25.72
CA GLN A 71 -2.12 -9.77 -24.94
C GLN A 71 -0.96 -9.17 -24.15
N SER A 72 -0.17 -8.30 -24.78
CA SER A 72 0.95 -7.60 -24.11
C SER A 72 0.45 -6.78 -22.91
N LYS A 73 -0.67 -6.05 -23.06
CA LYS A 73 -1.29 -5.31 -21.95
C LYS A 73 -1.76 -6.22 -20.81
N ILE A 74 -2.40 -7.34 -21.13
CA ILE A 74 -2.80 -8.35 -20.12
C ILE A 74 -1.56 -8.83 -19.37
N TRP A 75 -0.48 -9.12 -20.10
CA TRP A 75 0.73 -9.67 -19.51
C TRP A 75 1.49 -8.68 -18.65
N GLN A 76 1.56 -7.41 -19.06
CA GLN A 76 2.07 -6.33 -18.24
C GLN A 76 1.26 -6.12 -16.96
N THR A 77 -0.07 -6.24 -17.04
CA THR A 77 -0.96 -6.12 -15.88
C THR A 77 -0.74 -7.26 -14.89
N ILE A 78 -0.63 -8.50 -15.40
CA ILE A 78 -0.36 -9.68 -14.57
C ILE A 78 1.04 -9.59 -13.93
N LEU A 79 2.06 -9.18 -14.68
CA LEU A 79 3.40 -8.94 -14.15
C LEU A 79 3.39 -7.89 -13.03
N GLY A 80 2.70 -6.77 -13.23
CA GLY A 80 2.55 -5.74 -12.22
C GLY A 80 1.91 -6.26 -10.93
N LEU A 81 0.80 -7.01 -11.06
CA LEU A 81 0.13 -7.61 -9.91
C LEU A 81 0.99 -8.67 -9.23
N PHE A 82 1.71 -9.47 -10.00
CA PHE A 82 2.63 -10.49 -9.49
C PHE A 82 3.79 -9.87 -8.71
N ILE A 83 4.36 -8.76 -9.19
CA ILE A 83 5.41 -8.02 -8.48
C ILE A 83 4.87 -7.47 -7.15
N VAL A 84 3.66 -6.88 -7.17
CA VAL A 84 3.03 -6.37 -5.94
C VAL A 84 2.83 -7.50 -4.94
N ALA A 85 2.23 -8.63 -5.36
CA ALA A 85 2.00 -9.79 -4.49
C ALA A 85 3.32 -10.41 -3.99
N GLY A 86 4.30 -10.56 -4.88
CA GLY A 86 5.63 -11.10 -4.56
C GLY A 86 6.41 -10.23 -3.58
N SER A 87 6.24 -8.90 -3.64
CA SER A 87 6.85 -7.97 -2.69
C SER A 87 6.45 -8.29 -1.24
N PHE A 88 5.19 -8.67 -0.98
CA PHE A 88 4.77 -9.07 0.37
C PHE A 88 5.44 -10.35 0.82
N VAL A 89 5.55 -11.34 -0.07
CA VAL A 89 6.20 -12.61 0.27
C VAL A 89 7.66 -12.37 0.64
N ILE A 90 8.37 -11.58 -0.17
CA ILE A 90 9.77 -11.21 0.08
C ILE A 90 9.87 -10.41 1.39
N ALA A 91 9.02 -9.41 1.59
CA ALA A 91 8.99 -8.59 2.81
C ALA A 91 8.70 -9.45 4.06
N SER A 92 7.82 -10.44 3.95
CA SER A 92 7.51 -11.37 5.05
C SER A 92 8.66 -12.32 5.36
N ILE A 93 9.37 -12.83 4.35
CA ILE A 93 10.56 -13.66 4.56
C ILE A 93 11.66 -12.87 5.25
N ILE A 94 11.91 -11.64 4.80
CA ILE A 94 12.91 -10.75 5.42
C ILE A 94 12.48 -10.38 6.84
N GLY A 95 11.19 -10.09 7.04
CA GLY A 95 10.61 -9.77 8.34
C GLY A 95 10.82 -10.92 9.34
N LEU A 96 10.52 -12.15 8.92
CA LEU A 96 10.73 -13.34 9.72
C LEU A 96 12.21 -13.56 10.07
N LEU A 97 13.12 -13.33 9.12
CA LEU A 97 14.56 -13.55 9.36
C LEU A 97 15.19 -12.54 10.32
N ILE A 98 14.77 -11.27 10.25
CA ILE A 98 15.39 -10.17 11.01
C ILE A 98 14.67 -9.92 12.35
N PHE A 99 13.34 -10.06 12.37
CA PHE A 99 12.48 -9.65 13.48
C PHE A 99 11.70 -10.81 14.11
N ASP A 100 11.88 -12.06 13.65
CA ASP A 100 11.10 -13.25 14.06
C ASP A 100 9.57 -13.08 13.86
N ASP A 101 9.17 -12.10 13.05
CA ASP A 101 7.77 -11.80 12.74
C ASP A 101 7.63 -11.48 11.24
N ALA A 102 6.90 -12.34 10.53
CA ALA A 102 6.59 -12.19 9.12
C ALA A 102 5.78 -10.93 8.78
N ASN A 103 5.16 -10.30 9.78
CA ASN A 103 4.37 -9.07 9.61
C ASN A 103 5.14 -7.81 10.00
N ALA A 104 6.36 -7.90 10.54
CA ALA A 104 7.10 -6.74 11.03
C ALA A 104 7.28 -5.63 9.97
N ILE A 105 7.48 -6.01 8.70
CA ILE A 105 7.68 -5.07 7.59
C ILE A 105 6.34 -4.64 6.97
N LEU A 106 5.33 -5.52 7.00
CA LEU A 106 3.98 -5.24 6.48
C LEU A 106 3.17 -4.34 7.41
N GLN A 107 3.40 -4.49 8.69
CA GLN A 107 2.88 -3.66 9.76
C GLN A 107 4.09 -3.13 10.51
N ILE A 108 4.64 -2.01 10.07
CA ILE A 108 5.75 -1.37 10.77
C ILE A 108 5.29 -1.09 12.20
N ARG A 109 5.76 -1.92 13.12
CA ARG A 109 5.56 -1.83 14.57
C ARG A 109 6.92 -1.59 15.17
N ILE A 110 7.00 -0.68 16.12
CA ILE A 110 8.26 -0.42 16.82
C ILE A 110 8.37 -1.44 17.94
N PHE A 111 9.42 -2.26 17.88
CA PHE A 111 9.88 -3.05 19.02
C PHE A 111 10.73 -2.13 19.90
N GLY A 112 10.11 -1.50 20.90
CA GLY A 112 10.83 -0.82 21.97
C GLY A 112 10.97 -1.77 23.16
N PRO A 113 12.08 -1.76 23.92
CA PRO A 113 12.05 -2.29 25.27
C PRO A 113 11.03 -1.48 26.07
N GLU A 114 10.21 -2.19 26.85
CA GLU A 114 9.26 -1.60 27.79
C GLU A 114 9.95 -0.66 28.78
#